data_AF-A0A2U1LXT8-F1
#
_entry.id   AF-A0A2U1LXT8-F1
#
_cell.length_a   1.000
_cell.length_b   1.000
_cell.length_c   1.000
_cell.angle_alpha   90.00
_cell.angle_beta   90.00
_cell.angle_gamma   90.00
#
_symmetry.space_group_name_H-M   'P 1'
#
loop_
_entity.id
_entity.type
_entity.pdbx_description
1 polymer ?
#
loop_
_entity_poly.entity_id
_entity_poly.type
_entity_poly.pdbx_seq_one_letter_code
_entity_poly.pdbx_strand_id
1 'polypeptide(L)'
;MRKRILKRAFDLIKKHDDGYLDKEICIKLFKELNTYRTLPKISEDDFEAIFEELDDSGDFKIDLEEFNDLCNAIALKFQQEDTEPWLKKFPFYDSSFSENLKTFVKSTTFGYVVAFVLLLNLVAVITETTLDIQNNSGQKFWQKVEFVFGWIYVLEMALKIYTYGFENYWKDSQNRFDFIVTWVIVIGETATFVSPAELTFIANGEWIRYLLIARMLRLIRLLMHYKKYRAFVATFLTLIPSLMPYLGTVFCVMCIYCTLGIQVFGGIVNAGNSDLPNTEMVDSDYLLFNFNDYPNGMVTLFNLIVLGNWQAWMEDYAKLTGTVWTYAYFVSFYLITVLLLLNLIVAFVLEAFFAELEIECPEDEEENKGTRTRGGRRNVG
;
A
#
# COMPACT_ATOMS: atom_id res chain seq x y z
N MET A 1 17.86 0.83 -14.86
CA MET A 1 18.55 -0.38 -14.35
C MET A 1 18.27 -1.62 -15.21
N ARG A 2 17.00 -1.95 -15.50
CA ARG A 2 16.57 -3.10 -16.33
C ARG A 2 17.25 -3.21 -17.70
N LYS A 3 17.19 -2.16 -18.54
CA LYS A 3 17.83 -2.14 -19.88
C LYS A 3 19.34 -2.48 -19.83
N ARG A 4 20.05 -2.07 -18.78
CA ARG A 4 21.49 -2.36 -18.61
C ARG A 4 21.74 -3.84 -18.26
N ILE A 5 20.85 -4.46 -17.49
CA ILE A 5 20.92 -5.89 -17.15
C ILE A 5 20.59 -6.72 -18.38
N LEU A 6 19.52 -6.39 -19.11
CA LEU A 6 19.14 -7.06 -20.35
C LEU A 6 20.23 -6.93 -21.41
N LYS A 7 20.81 -5.74 -21.58
CA LYS A 7 21.98 -5.54 -22.44
C LYS A 7 23.16 -6.44 -22.05
N ARG A 8 23.51 -6.52 -20.76
CA ARG A 8 24.56 -7.43 -20.30
C ARG A 8 24.23 -8.90 -20.54
N ALA A 9 22.97 -9.30 -20.37
CA ALA A 9 22.53 -10.66 -20.66
C ALA A 9 22.66 -10.96 -22.17
N PHE A 10 22.21 -10.05 -23.02
CA PHE A 10 22.36 -10.12 -24.47
C PHE A 10 23.82 -10.25 -24.88
N ASP A 11 24.69 -9.39 -24.33
CA ASP A 11 26.14 -9.40 -24.59
C ASP A 11 26.82 -10.72 -24.15
N LEU A 12 26.28 -11.40 -23.12
CA LEU A 12 26.80 -12.69 -22.65
C LEU A 12 26.34 -13.89 -23.49
N ILE A 13 25.17 -13.79 -24.12
CA ILE A 13 24.58 -14.88 -24.93
C ILE A 13 25.13 -14.84 -26.36
N LYS A 14 25.46 -13.65 -26.84
CA LYS A 14 26.12 -13.37 -28.11
C LYS A 14 27.44 -14.16 -28.24
N LYS A 15 27.56 -14.98 -29.30
CA LYS A 15 28.75 -15.81 -29.57
C LYS A 15 29.89 -15.07 -30.29
N HIS A 16 29.56 -14.10 -31.14
CA HIS A 16 30.48 -13.33 -32.00
C HIS A 16 30.11 -11.85 -31.94
N ASP A 17 31.04 -10.92 -32.22
CA ASP A 17 30.83 -9.47 -32.03
C ASP A 17 29.79 -8.83 -32.98
N ASP A 18 28.99 -9.63 -33.68
CA ASP A 18 28.19 -9.26 -34.84
C ASP A 18 26.89 -8.50 -34.53
N GLY A 19 26.55 -8.33 -33.25
CA GLY A 19 25.46 -7.46 -32.80
C GLY A 19 24.06 -8.08 -32.78
N TYR A 20 23.92 -9.36 -33.13
CA TYR A 20 22.64 -10.07 -33.20
C TYR A 20 22.69 -11.47 -32.54
N LEU A 21 21.51 -12.02 -32.24
CA LEU A 21 21.31 -13.39 -31.77
C LEU A 21 20.66 -14.25 -32.86
N ASP A 22 21.26 -15.39 -33.17
CA ASP A 22 20.69 -16.36 -34.11
C ASP A 22 19.50 -17.11 -33.49
N LYS A 23 18.53 -17.50 -34.34
CA LYS A 23 17.36 -18.32 -33.96
C LYS A 23 17.73 -19.55 -33.12
N GLU A 24 18.80 -20.28 -33.46
CA GLU A 24 19.23 -21.45 -32.69
C GLU A 24 19.68 -21.14 -31.26
N ILE A 25 20.32 -19.99 -31.06
CA ILE A 25 20.79 -19.55 -29.73
C ILE A 25 19.60 -19.12 -28.90
N CYS A 26 18.65 -18.41 -29.50
CA CYS A 26 17.38 -18.06 -28.86
C CYS A 26 16.63 -19.32 -28.42
N ILE A 27 16.44 -20.33 -29.29
CA ILE A 27 15.78 -21.59 -28.92
C ILE A 27 16.45 -22.26 -27.71
N LYS A 28 17.79 -22.27 -27.65
CA LYS A 28 18.54 -22.83 -26.51
C LYS A 28 18.31 -22.01 -25.23
N LEU A 29 18.34 -20.69 -25.34
CA LEU A 29 18.03 -19.79 -24.23
C LEU A 29 16.62 -20.07 -23.71
N PHE A 30 15.62 -20.21 -24.59
CA PHE A 30 14.25 -20.50 -24.20
C PHE A 30 14.07 -21.86 -23.57
N LYS A 31 14.76 -22.88 -24.08
CA LYS A 31 14.77 -24.21 -23.48
C LYS A 31 15.34 -24.17 -22.06
N GLU A 32 16.37 -23.38 -21.84
CA GLU A 32 16.93 -23.15 -20.51
C GLU A 32 15.99 -22.32 -19.63
N LEU A 33 15.36 -21.27 -20.18
CA LEU A 33 14.34 -20.45 -19.50
C LEU A 33 13.13 -21.30 -19.05
N ASN A 34 12.67 -22.24 -19.89
CA ASN A 34 11.64 -23.23 -19.57
C ASN A 34 12.04 -24.20 -18.44
N THR A 35 13.33 -24.26 -18.10
CA THR A 35 13.84 -25.05 -16.97
C THR A 35 13.66 -24.29 -15.65
N TYR A 36 13.59 -22.95 -15.70
CA TYR A 36 13.29 -22.12 -14.54
C TYR A 36 11.80 -22.11 -14.24
N ARG A 37 11.43 -22.61 -13.06
CA ARG A 37 10.03 -22.70 -12.57
C ARG A 37 9.26 -21.38 -12.52
N THR A 38 9.95 -20.24 -12.62
CA THR A 38 9.33 -18.91 -12.58
C THR A 38 8.80 -18.45 -13.93
N LEU A 39 9.13 -19.17 -15.01
CA LEU A 39 8.68 -18.89 -16.37
C LEU A 39 7.80 -20.06 -16.83
N PRO A 40 6.65 -19.79 -17.47
CA PRO A 40 5.82 -20.86 -18.01
C PRO A 40 6.52 -21.54 -19.16
N LYS A 41 6.16 -22.81 -19.35
CA LYS A 41 6.74 -23.64 -20.40
C LYS A 41 6.18 -23.22 -21.75
N ILE A 42 7.03 -22.63 -22.58
CA ILE A 42 6.70 -22.26 -23.96
C ILE A 42 6.95 -23.49 -24.84
N SER A 43 5.95 -23.90 -25.64
CA SER A 43 6.14 -24.96 -26.64
C SER A 43 7.04 -24.47 -27.78
N GLU A 44 7.74 -25.37 -28.48
CA GLU A 44 8.62 -24.94 -29.58
C GLU A 44 7.82 -24.24 -30.70
N ASP A 45 6.56 -24.66 -30.92
CA ASP A 45 5.66 -24.07 -31.94
C ASP A 45 5.17 -22.66 -31.54
N ASP A 46 4.81 -22.45 -30.27
CA ASP A 46 4.42 -21.12 -29.77
C ASP A 46 5.60 -20.15 -29.79
N PHE A 47 6.82 -20.65 -29.60
CA PHE A 47 8.03 -19.84 -29.71
C PHE A 47 8.28 -19.38 -31.14
N GLU A 48 8.12 -20.24 -32.15
CA GLU A 48 8.28 -19.82 -33.55
C GLU A 48 7.30 -18.72 -33.92
N ALA A 49 6.04 -18.82 -33.49
CA ALA A 49 5.05 -17.77 -33.70
C ALA A 49 5.41 -16.46 -32.99
N ILE A 50 5.94 -16.53 -31.75
CA ILE A 50 6.41 -15.35 -31.01
C ILE A 50 7.65 -14.74 -31.68
N PHE A 51 8.57 -15.56 -32.17
CA PHE A 51 9.79 -15.12 -32.83
C PHE A 51 9.48 -14.45 -34.17
N GLU A 52 8.57 -15.01 -34.97
CA GLU A 52 8.16 -14.43 -36.26
C GLU A 52 7.39 -13.10 -36.10
N GLU A 53 6.64 -12.93 -35.02
CA GLU A 53 5.92 -11.67 -34.74
C GLU A 53 6.82 -10.57 -34.17
N LEU A 54 7.98 -10.94 -33.60
CA LEU A 54 8.93 -10.00 -32.97
C LEU A 54 10.16 -9.69 -33.82
N ASP A 55 10.44 -10.50 -34.85
CA ASP A 55 11.45 -10.21 -35.87
C ASP A 55 10.87 -9.20 -36.89
N ASP A 56 10.85 -7.93 -36.49
CA ASP A 56 10.38 -6.82 -37.32
C ASP A 56 11.25 -6.66 -38.59
N SER A 57 12.50 -7.13 -38.52
CA SER A 57 13.49 -7.05 -39.60
C SER A 57 13.33 -8.14 -40.67
N GLY A 58 12.73 -9.28 -40.31
CA GLY A 58 12.52 -10.45 -41.15
C GLY A 58 13.81 -11.18 -41.57
N ASP A 59 14.91 -10.98 -40.84
CA ASP A 59 16.22 -11.55 -41.15
C ASP A 59 16.56 -12.82 -40.35
N PHE A 60 15.61 -13.31 -39.56
CA PHE A 60 15.71 -14.44 -38.62
C PHE A 60 16.78 -14.25 -37.53
N LYS A 61 17.13 -13.00 -37.22
CA LYS A 61 18.05 -12.64 -36.14
C LYS A 61 17.36 -11.64 -35.22
N ILE A 62 17.75 -11.70 -33.95
CA ILE A 62 17.22 -10.79 -32.93
C ILE A 62 18.28 -9.77 -32.55
N ASP A 63 17.98 -8.50 -32.75
CA ASP A 63 18.82 -7.39 -32.30
C ASP A 63 18.58 -7.06 -30.81
N LEU A 64 19.29 -6.05 -30.29
CA LEU A 64 19.16 -5.70 -28.87
C LEU A 64 17.80 -5.05 -28.53
N GLU A 65 17.14 -4.40 -29.47
CA GLU A 65 15.83 -3.78 -29.26
C GLU A 65 14.72 -4.84 -29.29
N GLU A 66 14.71 -5.69 -30.30
CA GLU A 66 13.84 -6.86 -30.43
C GLU A 66 14.02 -7.82 -29.25
N PHE A 67 15.25 -8.02 -28.75
CA PHE A 67 15.49 -8.81 -27.54
C PHE A 67 14.87 -8.20 -26.29
N ASN A 68 14.90 -6.86 -26.17
CA ASN A 68 14.25 -6.20 -25.04
C ASN A 68 12.73 -6.35 -25.14
N ASP A 69 12.16 -6.23 -26.33
CA ASP A 69 10.72 -6.34 -26.55
C ASP A 69 10.22 -7.77 -26.38
N LEU A 70 11.00 -8.77 -26.81
CA LEU A 70 10.76 -10.18 -26.51
C LEU A 70 10.74 -10.42 -25.00
N CYS A 71 11.75 -9.93 -24.26
CA CYS A 71 11.79 -10.04 -22.80
C CYS A 71 10.63 -9.30 -22.12
N ASN A 72 10.16 -8.19 -22.69
CA ASN A 72 9.00 -7.45 -22.20
C ASN A 72 7.70 -8.21 -22.47
N ALA A 73 7.51 -8.72 -23.68
CA ALA A 73 6.36 -9.52 -24.09
C ALA A 73 6.26 -10.78 -23.23
N ILE A 74 7.37 -11.44 -22.94
CA ILE A 74 7.43 -12.58 -22.03
C ILE A 74 6.99 -12.15 -20.63
N ALA A 75 7.58 -11.08 -20.10
CA ALA A 75 7.24 -10.60 -18.76
C ALA A 75 5.76 -10.15 -18.62
N LEU A 76 5.14 -9.66 -19.69
CA LEU A 76 3.75 -9.17 -19.70
C LEU A 76 2.71 -10.28 -19.94
N LYS A 77 2.97 -11.21 -20.87
CA LYS A 77 2.02 -12.29 -21.22
C LYS A 77 2.06 -13.47 -20.25
N PHE A 78 3.22 -13.72 -19.64
CA PHE A 78 3.42 -14.93 -18.86
C PHE A 78 3.30 -14.66 -17.36
N GLN A 79 2.11 -14.96 -16.82
CA GLN A 79 1.87 -14.95 -15.38
C GLN A 79 2.85 -15.91 -14.68
N GLN A 80 3.49 -15.42 -13.62
CA GLN A 80 4.41 -16.19 -12.80
C GLN A 80 3.64 -17.37 -12.17
N GLU A 81 4.02 -18.61 -12.49
CA GLU A 81 3.36 -19.80 -11.92
C GLU A 81 3.40 -19.77 -10.38
N ASP A 82 2.33 -20.28 -9.78
CA ASP A 82 2.20 -20.47 -8.34
C ASP A 82 3.32 -21.38 -7.84
N THR A 83 4.10 -20.94 -6.84
CA THR A 83 5.17 -21.77 -6.30
C THR A 83 4.57 -22.94 -5.52
N GLU A 84 5.20 -24.11 -5.62
CA GLU A 84 4.74 -25.29 -4.89
C GLU A 84 4.86 -25.03 -3.38
N PRO A 85 3.79 -25.25 -2.58
CA PRO A 85 3.85 -25.06 -1.15
C PRO A 85 4.94 -25.94 -0.52
N TRP A 86 5.77 -25.36 0.35
CA TRP A 86 6.84 -26.09 1.05
C TRP A 86 6.34 -27.33 1.81
N LEU A 87 5.07 -27.29 2.24
CA LEU A 87 4.38 -28.38 2.93
C LEU A 87 4.16 -29.62 2.06
N LYS A 88 4.25 -29.52 0.73
CA LYS A 88 4.21 -30.65 -0.21
C LYS A 88 5.34 -31.66 0.00
N LYS A 89 6.40 -31.28 0.72
CA LYS A 89 7.46 -32.20 1.14
C LYS A 89 7.00 -33.24 2.17
N PHE A 90 5.86 -33.02 2.83
CA PHE A 90 5.36 -33.93 3.86
C PHE A 90 4.22 -34.81 3.34
N PRO A 91 4.22 -36.12 3.68
CA PRO A 91 3.23 -37.08 3.17
C PRO A 91 1.80 -36.82 3.66
N PHE A 92 1.60 -36.08 4.76
CA PHE A 92 0.26 -35.69 5.22
C PHE A 92 -0.41 -34.69 4.27
N TYR A 93 0.37 -33.97 3.46
CA TYR A 93 -0.12 -32.91 2.60
C TYR A 93 -0.93 -33.44 1.41
N ASP A 94 -0.64 -34.66 0.97
CA ASP A 94 -1.32 -35.36 -0.13
C ASP A 94 -2.41 -36.33 0.35
N SER A 95 -2.76 -36.28 1.64
CA SER A 95 -3.89 -37.04 2.17
C SER A 95 -5.22 -36.53 1.62
N SER A 96 -6.21 -37.42 1.46
CA SER A 96 -7.54 -37.07 0.94
C SER A 96 -8.26 -36.01 1.80
N PHE A 97 -7.97 -35.96 3.10
CA PHE A 97 -8.49 -34.90 3.98
C PHE A 97 -7.89 -33.53 3.65
N SER A 98 -6.57 -33.48 3.43
CA SER A 98 -5.86 -32.26 3.05
C SER A 98 -6.30 -31.75 1.67
N GLU A 99 -6.53 -32.64 0.70
CA GLU A 99 -7.06 -32.27 -0.62
C GLU A 99 -8.49 -31.71 -0.54
N ASN A 100 -9.36 -32.33 0.25
CA ASN A 100 -10.72 -31.83 0.48
C ASN A 100 -10.70 -30.45 1.16
N LEU A 101 -9.83 -30.26 2.15
CA LEU A 101 -9.64 -28.98 2.83
C LEU A 101 -9.15 -27.90 1.86
N LYS A 102 -8.14 -28.20 1.03
CA LYS A 102 -7.65 -27.29 -0.01
C LYS A 102 -8.74 -26.90 -1.00
N THR A 103 -9.51 -27.89 -1.44
CA THR A 103 -10.63 -27.67 -2.38
C THR A 103 -11.70 -26.78 -1.74
N PHE A 104 -11.99 -27.00 -0.46
CA PHE A 104 -12.95 -26.18 0.28
C PHE A 104 -12.46 -24.74 0.46
N VAL A 105 -11.22 -24.51 0.90
CA VAL A 105 -10.69 -23.15 1.09
C VAL A 105 -10.57 -22.39 -0.23
N LYS A 106 -10.26 -23.08 -1.32
CA LYS A 106 -10.24 -22.49 -2.68
C LYS A 106 -11.64 -22.24 -3.25
N SER A 107 -12.70 -22.77 -2.63
CA SER A 107 -14.07 -22.60 -3.12
C SER A 107 -14.59 -21.18 -2.85
N THR A 108 -15.49 -20.71 -3.72
CA THR A 108 -16.20 -19.43 -3.53
C THR A 108 -17.06 -19.44 -2.26
N THR A 109 -17.56 -20.61 -1.85
CA THR A 109 -18.33 -20.81 -0.61
C THR A 109 -17.54 -20.39 0.62
N PHE A 110 -16.24 -20.74 0.70
CA PHE A 110 -15.39 -20.31 1.81
C PHE A 110 -15.28 -18.78 1.88
N GLY A 111 -15.13 -18.12 0.73
CA GLY A 111 -15.16 -16.66 0.64
C GLY A 111 -16.45 -16.04 1.19
N TYR A 112 -17.62 -16.60 0.83
CA TYR A 112 -18.90 -16.15 1.38
C TYR A 112 -19.04 -16.40 2.88
N VAL A 113 -18.54 -17.53 3.38
CA VAL A 113 -18.54 -17.83 4.83
C VAL A 113 -17.69 -16.80 5.59
N VAL A 114 -16.48 -16.51 5.10
CA VAL A 114 -15.61 -15.49 5.72
C VAL A 114 -16.26 -14.11 5.68
N ALA A 115 -16.89 -13.73 4.57
CA ALA A 115 -17.61 -12.45 4.46
C ALA A 115 -18.80 -12.38 5.42
N PHE A 116 -19.53 -13.48 5.60
CA PHE A 116 -20.64 -13.56 6.55
C PHE A 116 -20.15 -13.44 8.00
N VAL A 117 -19.05 -14.12 8.35
CA VAL A 117 -18.40 -13.99 9.67
C VAL A 117 -17.94 -12.55 9.91
N LEU A 118 -17.39 -11.87 8.91
CA LEU A 118 -17.01 -10.46 8.98
C LEU A 118 -18.24 -9.56 9.27
N LEU A 119 -19.37 -9.81 8.62
CA LEU A 119 -20.59 -9.04 8.84
C LEU A 119 -21.16 -9.26 10.25
N LEU A 120 -21.12 -10.49 10.77
CA LEU A 120 -21.48 -10.75 12.16
C LEU A 120 -20.54 -10.07 13.15
N ASN A 121 -19.23 -10.07 12.84
CA ASN A 121 -18.24 -9.39 13.66
C ASN A 121 -18.48 -7.87 13.68
N LEU A 122 -18.87 -7.26 12.55
CA LEU A 122 -19.25 -5.85 12.50
C LEU A 122 -20.40 -5.54 13.46
N VAL A 123 -21.46 -6.35 13.45
CA VAL A 123 -22.61 -6.17 14.36
C VAL A 123 -22.16 -6.31 15.82
N ALA A 124 -21.28 -7.28 16.11
CA ALA A 124 -20.73 -7.46 17.44
C ALA A 124 -19.94 -6.23 17.92
N VAL A 125 -19.06 -5.68 17.07
CA VAL A 125 -18.26 -4.47 17.38
C VAL A 125 -19.15 -3.25 17.60
N ILE A 126 -20.17 -3.03 16.75
CA ILE A 126 -21.12 -1.92 16.94
C ILE A 126 -21.89 -2.07 18.26
N THR A 127 -22.28 -3.30 18.61
CA THR A 127 -22.99 -3.56 19.86
C THR A 127 -22.07 -3.39 21.08
N GLU A 128 -20.83 -3.84 21.01
CA GLU A 128 -19.84 -3.67 22.08
C GLU A 128 -19.56 -2.18 22.34
N THR A 129 -19.26 -1.43 21.28
CA THR A 129 -18.95 0.00 21.37
C THR A 129 -20.12 0.83 21.88
N THR A 130 -21.35 0.53 21.46
CA THR A 130 -22.54 1.22 21.98
C THR A 130 -22.80 0.90 23.45
N LEU A 131 -22.54 -0.32 23.90
CA LEU A 131 -22.67 -0.71 25.30
C LEU A 131 -21.55 -0.14 26.18
N ASP A 132 -20.33 0.01 25.65
CA ASP A 132 -19.22 0.70 26.32
C ASP A 132 -19.56 2.16 26.59
N ILE A 133 -20.08 2.87 25.58
CA ILE A 133 -20.54 4.28 25.73
C ILE A 133 -21.66 4.38 26.78
N GLN A 134 -22.54 3.39 26.86
CA GLN A 134 -23.62 3.34 27.85
C GLN A 134 -23.18 2.83 29.23
N ASN A 135 -21.89 2.50 29.44
CA ASN A 135 -21.34 1.90 30.66
C ASN A 135 -22.13 0.68 31.15
N ASN A 136 -22.62 -0.15 30.21
CA ASN A 136 -23.43 -1.31 30.54
C ASN A 136 -22.56 -2.56 30.75
N SER A 137 -22.86 -3.33 31.80
CA SER A 137 -22.21 -4.61 32.12
C SER A 137 -22.23 -5.65 30.99
N GLY A 138 -23.14 -5.52 30.02
CA GLY A 138 -23.22 -6.36 28.83
C GLY A 138 -21.97 -6.33 27.94
N GLN A 139 -21.14 -5.28 28.05
CA GLN A 139 -19.88 -5.14 27.31
C GLN A 139 -18.96 -6.35 27.47
N LYS A 140 -18.80 -6.86 28.70
CA LYS A 140 -17.89 -8.00 28.99
C LYS A 140 -18.28 -9.28 28.26
N PHE A 141 -19.56 -9.46 27.97
CA PHE A 141 -20.03 -10.61 27.17
C PHE A 141 -19.61 -10.45 25.71
N TRP A 142 -19.85 -9.28 25.12
CA TRP A 142 -19.50 -8.99 23.75
C TRP A 142 -17.98 -9.02 23.51
N GLN A 143 -17.18 -8.56 24.46
CA GLN A 143 -15.71 -8.70 24.40
C GLN A 143 -15.25 -10.16 24.31
N LYS A 144 -15.92 -11.10 25.01
CA LYS A 144 -15.61 -12.54 24.88
C LYS A 144 -16.00 -13.06 23.50
N VAL A 145 -17.15 -12.63 22.97
CA VAL A 145 -17.59 -13.00 21.62
C VAL A 145 -16.60 -12.51 20.57
N GLU A 146 -16.10 -11.28 20.71
CA GLU A 146 -15.07 -10.72 19.84
C GLU A 146 -13.75 -11.49 19.90
N PHE A 147 -13.32 -11.91 21.09
CA PHE A 147 -12.14 -12.76 21.23
C PHE A 147 -12.29 -14.08 20.45
N VAL A 148 -13.49 -14.68 20.46
CA VAL A 148 -13.79 -15.87 19.64
C VAL A 148 -13.69 -15.56 18.15
N PHE A 149 -14.22 -14.41 17.70
CA PHE A 149 -14.04 -13.97 16.31
C PHE A 149 -12.56 -13.81 15.96
N GLY A 150 -11.74 -13.25 16.85
CA GLY A 150 -10.28 -13.18 16.73
C GLY A 150 -9.65 -14.53 16.34
N TRP A 151 -9.99 -15.60 17.07
CA TRP A 151 -9.53 -16.95 16.79
C TRP A 151 -10.03 -17.52 15.46
N ILE A 152 -11.25 -17.18 15.04
CA ILE A 152 -11.77 -17.59 13.73
C ILE A 152 -10.91 -17.00 12.60
N TYR A 153 -10.45 -15.75 12.73
CA TYR A 153 -9.56 -15.12 11.74
C TYR A 153 -8.14 -15.71 11.75
N VAL A 154 -7.62 -16.07 12.92
CA VAL A 154 -6.33 -16.80 13.00
C VAL A 154 -6.44 -18.14 12.29
N LEU A 155 -7.56 -18.85 12.50
CA LEU A 155 -7.82 -20.12 11.83
C LEU A 155 -7.97 -19.93 10.32
N GLU A 156 -8.72 -18.93 9.87
CA GLU A 156 -8.83 -18.56 8.45
C GLU A 156 -7.45 -18.33 7.82
N MET A 157 -6.62 -17.50 8.47
CA MET A 157 -5.26 -17.20 8.02
C MET A 157 -4.40 -18.46 7.94
N ALA A 158 -4.42 -19.30 8.98
CA ALA A 158 -3.67 -20.56 9.01
C ALA A 158 -4.12 -21.52 7.90
N LEU A 159 -5.43 -21.63 7.67
CA LEU A 159 -5.99 -22.43 6.58
C LEU A 159 -5.52 -21.91 5.21
N LYS A 160 -5.57 -20.61 4.95
CA LYS A 160 -5.09 -20.04 3.67
C LYS A 160 -3.60 -20.26 3.46
N ILE A 161 -2.77 -20.03 4.48
CA ILE A 161 -1.32 -20.26 4.39
C ILE A 161 -1.04 -21.74 4.12
N TYR A 162 -1.78 -22.64 4.77
CA TYR A 162 -1.68 -24.08 4.54
C TYR A 162 -2.06 -24.46 3.10
N THR A 163 -3.11 -23.87 2.52
CA THR A 163 -3.62 -24.28 1.20
C THR A 163 -2.89 -23.65 0.02
N TYR A 164 -2.49 -22.38 0.13
CA TYR A 164 -1.80 -21.66 -0.93
C TYR A 164 -0.27 -21.77 -0.82
N GLY A 165 0.26 -22.03 0.37
CA GLY A 165 1.68 -21.86 0.66
C GLY A 165 2.03 -20.41 0.96
N PHE A 166 3.06 -20.21 1.78
CA PHE A 166 3.41 -18.88 2.30
C PHE A 166 3.76 -17.87 1.18
N GLU A 167 4.50 -18.32 0.15
CA GLU A 167 4.89 -17.46 -0.97
C GLU A 167 3.69 -16.99 -1.79
N ASN A 168 2.80 -17.89 -2.19
CA ASN A 168 1.61 -17.52 -2.97
C ASN A 168 0.62 -16.70 -2.14
N TYR A 169 0.49 -17.00 -0.84
CA TYR A 169 -0.29 -16.18 0.08
C TYR A 169 0.26 -14.75 0.17
N TRP A 170 1.57 -14.56 0.17
CA TRP A 170 2.21 -13.24 0.23
C TRP A 170 2.18 -12.48 -1.10
N LYS A 171 2.00 -13.16 -2.24
CA LYS A 171 1.84 -12.48 -3.55
C LYS A 171 0.57 -11.63 -3.59
N ASP A 172 -0.52 -12.07 -2.94
CA ASP A 172 -1.80 -11.36 -2.94
C ASP A 172 -1.80 -10.18 -1.93
N SER A 173 -2.14 -8.98 -2.39
CA SER A 173 -2.21 -7.76 -1.56
C SER A 173 -3.26 -7.87 -0.46
N GLN A 174 -4.40 -8.50 -0.74
CA GLN A 174 -5.47 -8.67 0.23
C GLN A 174 -5.04 -9.58 1.39
N ASN A 175 -4.33 -10.67 1.07
CA ASN A 175 -3.83 -11.61 2.05
C ASN A 175 -2.68 -11.02 2.89
N ARG A 176 -1.78 -10.23 2.29
CA ARG A 176 -0.74 -9.49 3.05
C ARG A 176 -1.34 -8.55 4.10
N PHE A 177 -2.35 -7.77 3.71
CA PHE A 177 -3.05 -6.87 4.62
C PHE A 177 -3.75 -7.65 5.75
N ASP A 178 -4.44 -8.74 5.41
CA ASP A 178 -5.08 -9.63 6.39
C ASP A 178 -4.09 -10.18 7.41
N PHE A 179 -2.95 -10.68 6.93
CA PHE A 179 -1.89 -11.21 7.77
C PHE A 179 -1.42 -10.18 8.79
N ILE A 180 -1.06 -8.98 8.34
CA ILE A 180 -0.56 -7.91 9.21
C ILE A 180 -1.62 -7.56 10.28
N VAL A 181 -2.86 -7.34 9.86
CA VAL A 181 -3.94 -6.98 10.79
C VAL A 181 -4.21 -8.10 11.80
N THR A 182 -4.23 -9.36 11.35
CA THR A 182 -4.48 -10.50 12.22
C THR A 182 -3.34 -10.69 13.22
N TRP A 183 -2.08 -10.53 12.82
CA TRP A 183 -0.95 -10.57 13.75
C TRP A 183 -0.95 -9.43 14.76
N VAL A 184 -1.25 -8.19 14.33
CA VAL A 184 -1.36 -7.04 15.25
C VAL A 184 -2.42 -7.29 16.32
N ILE A 185 -3.57 -7.86 15.94
CA ILE A 185 -4.66 -8.19 16.87
C ILE A 185 -4.24 -9.31 17.81
N VAL A 186 -3.63 -10.39 17.31
CA VAL A 186 -3.19 -11.52 18.16
C VAL A 186 -2.13 -11.08 19.16
N ILE A 187 -1.15 -10.28 18.73
CA ILE A 187 -0.10 -9.74 19.61
C ILE A 187 -0.73 -8.84 20.65
N GLY A 188 -1.64 -7.94 20.25
CA GLY A 188 -2.33 -7.06 21.17
C GLY A 188 -3.18 -7.82 22.19
N GLU A 189 -3.95 -8.81 21.76
CA GLU A 189 -4.74 -9.66 22.66
C GLU A 189 -3.83 -10.44 23.61
N THR A 190 -2.77 -11.07 23.11
CA THR A 190 -1.80 -11.79 23.94
C THR A 190 -1.15 -10.86 24.97
N ALA A 191 -0.80 -9.62 24.58
CA ALA A 191 -0.27 -8.62 25.50
C ALA A 191 -1.28 -8.26 26.60
N THR A 192 -2.57 -8.13 26.29
CA THR A 192 -3.61 -7.88 27.31
C THR A 192 -3.81 -9.05 28.28
N PHE A 193 -3.61 -10.30 27.84
CA PHE A 193 -3.75 -11.49 28.69
C PHE A 193 -2.50 -11.76 29.56
N VAL A 194 -1.31 -11.52 29.02
CA VAL A 194 -0.03 -11.85 29.67
C VAL A 194 0.45 -10.73 30.59
N SER A 195 0.08 -9.48 30.33
CA SER A 195 0.55 -8.36 31.14
C SER A 195 0.02 -8.46 32.58
N PRO A 196 0.91 -8.61 33.59
CA PRO A 196 0.54 -8.40 34.98
C PRO A 196 0.06 -6.96 35.14
N ALA A 197 -0.82 -6.72 36.11
CA ALA A 197 -1.43 -5.42 36.41
C ALA A 197 -0.44 -4.26 36.70
N GLU A 198 0.88 -4.49 36.65
CA GLU A 198 1.92 -3.51 36.96
C GLU A 198 2.50 -2.79 35.74
N LEU A 199 2.28 -3.27 34.51
CA LEU A 199 2.62 -2.51 33.30
C LEU A 199 1.50 -1.52 32.99
N THR A 200 1.47 -0.40 33.73
CA THR A 200 0.49 0.68 33.59
C THR A 200 0.33 1.16 32.15
N PHE A 201 1.39 1.12 31.33
CA PHE A 201 1.30 1.48 29.92
C PHE A 201 0.39 0.56 29.11
N ILE A 202 0.36 -0.76 29.38
CA ILE A 202 -0.42 -1.78 28.64
C ILE A 202 -1.76 -2.09 29.32
N ALA A 203 -1.83 -1.95 30.65
CA ALA A 203 -3.03 -2.21 31.45
C ALA A 203 -4.08 -1.08 31.38
N ASN A 204 -3.71 0.10 30.87
CA ASN A 204 -4.67 1.17 30.62
C ASN A 204 -5.60 0.74 29.46
N GLY A 205 -6.92 0.84 29.67
CA GLY A 205 -7.97 0.46 28.70
C GLY A 205 -7.88 1.15 27.32
N GLU A 206 -6.90 2.02 27.10
CA GLU A 206 -6.54 2.63 25.81
C GLU A 206 -6.04 1.59 24.80
N TRP A 207 -5.30 0.56 25.22
CA TRP A 207 -4.86 -0.51 24.29
C TRP A 207 -6.01 -1.29 23.69
N ILE A 208 -7.04 -1.55 24.50
CA ILE A 208 -8.28 -2.18 24.04
C ILE A 208 -8.94 -1.31 22.96
N ARG A 209 -8.92 0.03 23.12
CA ARG A 209 -9.44 0.96 22.12
C ARG A 209 -8.63 0.95 20.82
N TYR A 210 -7.30 0.85 20.88
CA TYR A 210 -6.47 0.70 19.68
C TYR A 210 -6.72 -0.63 18.96
N LEU A 211 -6.95 -1.71 19.71
CA LEU A 211 -7.34 -3.00 19.14
C LEU A 211 -8.72 -2.95 18.48
N LEU A 212 -9.67 -2.19 19.04
CA LEU A 212 -10.97 -1.93 18.41
C LEU A 212 -10.79 -1.22 17.05
N ILE A 213 -9.91 -0.21 16.96
CA ILE A 213 -9.62 0.45 15.67
C ILE A 213 -8.98 -0.53 14.68
N ALA A 214 -8.00 -1.32 15.11
CA ALA A 214 -7.38 -2.33 14.26
C ALA A 214 -8.37 -3.40 13.77
N ARG A 215 -9.36 -3.75 14.58
CA ARG A 215 -10.46 -4.66 14.19
C ARG A 215 -11.34 -4.03 13.11
N MET A 216 -11.65 -2.74 13.21
CA MET A 216 -12.41 -2.02 12.16
C MET A 216 -11.66 -2.00 10.81
N LEU A 217 -10.33 -2.01 10.80
CA LEU A 217 -9.55 -2.10 9.55
C LEU A 217 -9.89 -3.38 8.75
N ARG A 218 -10.35 -4.46 9.41
CA ARG A 218 -10.81 -5.68 8.70
C ARG A 218 -12.02 -5.42 7.81
N LEU A 219 -12.83 -4.39 8.09
CA LEU A 219 -13.97 -4.01 7.27
C LEU A 219 -13.57 -3.52 5.88
N ILE A 220 -12.32 -3.07 5.70
CA ILE A 220 -11.76 -2.75 4.38
C ILE A 220 -11.80 -3.98 3.46
N ARG A 221 -11.78 -5.21 4.00
CA ARG A 221 -11.96 -6.44 3.20
C ARG A 221 -13.33 -6.53 2.55
N LEU A 222 -14.38 -6.00 3.20
CA LEU A 222 -15.72 -5.98 2.62
C LEU A 222 -15.74 -5.10 1.37
N LEU A 223 -15.03 -3.97 1.39
CA LEU A 223 -14.88 -3.10 0.23
C LEU A 223 -14.11 -3.84 -0.88
N MET A 224 -13.04 -4.56 -0.55
CA MET A 224 -12.27 -5.34 -1.54
C MET A 224 -13.03 -6.52 -2.17
N HIS A 225 -14.15 -6.95 -1.59
CA HIS A 225 -14.97 -8.03 -2.19
C HIS A 225 -15.69 -7.57 -3.46
N TYR A 226 -16.03 -6.28 -3.56
CA TYR A 226 -16.74 -5.75 -4.71
C TYR A 226 -15.75 -5.26 -5.77
N LYS A 227 -15.86 -5.79 -7.01
CA LYS A 227 -14.89 -5.54 -8.09
C LYS A 227 -14.55 -4.06 -8.31
N LYS A 228 -15.55 -3.16 -8.24
CA LYS A 228 -15.35 -1.70 -8.42
C LYS A 228 -14.55 -1.05 -7.29
N TYR A 229 -14.72 -1.50 -6.05
CA TYR A 229 -13.99 -0.95 -4.90
C TYR A 229 -12.63 -1.63 -4.73
N ARG A 230 -12.49 -2.89 -5.15
CA ARG A 230 -11.22 -3.61 -5.17
C ARG A 230 -10.15 -2.86 -5.95
N ALA A 231 -10.51 -2.46 -7.17
CA ALA A 231 -9.75 -1.58 -8.05
C ALA A 231 -9.22 -0.36 -7.29
N PHE A 232 -10.14 0.51 -6.85
CA PHE A 232 -9.83 1.71 -6.09
C PHE A 232 -8.94 1.48 -4.85
N VAL A 233 -9.22 0.46 -4.04
CA VAL A 233 -8.41 0.16 -2.83
C VAL A 233 -7.04 -0.37 -3.21
N ALA A 234 -6.93 -1.21 -4.24
CA ALA A 234 -5.66 -1.73 -4.72
C ALA A 234 -4.78 -0.58 -5.23
N THR A 235 -5.33 0.29 -6.08
CA THR A 235 -4.68 1.51 -6.55
C THR A 235 -4.25 2.40 -5.39
N PHE A 236 -5.14 2.66 -4.42
CA PHE A 236 -4.80 3.49 -3.28
C PHE A 236 -3.62 2.89 -2.47
N LEU A 237 -3.62 1.58 -2.24
CA LEU A 237 -2.54 0.88 -1.54
C LEU A 237 -1.23 0.82 -2.35
N THR A 238 -1.28 0.77 -3.68
CA THR A 238 -0.08 0.84 -4.54
C THR A 238 0.47 2.26 -4.63
N LEU A 239 -0.38 3.28 -4.48
CA LEU A 239 0.03 4.68 -4.42
C LEU A 239 0.73 5.06 -3.12
N ILE A 240 0.38 4.45 -1.98
CA ILE A 240 1.00 4.76 -0.67
C ILE A 240 2.54 4.68 -0.73
N PRO A 241 3.18 3.58 -1.17
CA PRO A 241 4.63 3.51 -1.28
C PRO A 241 5.22 4.56 -2.23
N SER A 242 4.51 4.86 -3.33
CA SER A 242 4.96 5.84 -4.32
C SER A 242 4.88 7.27 -3.79
N LEU A 243 3.98 7.54 -2.83
CA LEU A 243 3.83 8.81 -2.13
C LEU A 243 4.89 9.01 -1.02
N MET A 244 5.42 7.91 -0.44
CA MET A 244 6.33 7.96 0.70
C MET A 244 7.57 8.84 0.51
N PRO A 245 8.26 8.87 -0.65
CA PRO A 245 9.40 9.78 -0.86
C PRO A 245 9.02 11.26 -0.74
N TYR A 246 7.83 11.63 -1.22
CA TYR A 246 7.33 13.00 -1.18
C TYR A 246 6.91 13.40 0.23
N LEU A 247 6.16 12.52 0.92
CA LEU A 247 5.83 12.71 2.34
C LEU A 247 7.09 12.76 3.21
N GLY A 248 8.09 11.92 2.92
CA GLY A 248 9.39 11.94 3.59
C GLY A 248 10.13 13.25 3.38
N THR A 249 10.04 13.85 2.18
CA THR A 249 10.62 15.17 1.90
C THR A 249 9.95 16.26 2.74
N VAL A 250 8.61 16.29 2.79
CA VAL A 250 7.86 17.20 3.68
C VAL A 250 8.26 16.99 5.13
N PHE A 251 8.34 15.75 5.58
CA PHE A 251 8.76 15.40 6.94
C PHE A 251 10.17 15.93 7.27
N CYS A 252 11.14 15.75 6.36
CA CYS A 252 12.49 16.30 6.54
C CYS A 252 12.49 17.83 6.66
N VAL A 253 11.70 18.53 5.84
CA VAL A 253 11.55 19.99 5.93
C VAL A 253 10.91 20.38 7.26
N MET A 254 9.87 19.67 7.73
CA MET A 254 9.31 19.88 9.06
C MET A 254 10.35 19.69 10.16
N CYS A 255 11.21 18.67 10.09
CA CYS A 255 12.26 18.45 11.09
C CYS A 255 13.26 19.62 11.18
N ILE A 256 13.64 20.19 10.03
CA ILE A 256 14.52 21.36 9.96
C ILE A 256 13.83 22.57 10.58
N TYR A 257 12.60 22.87 10.16
CA TYR A 257 11.83 23.98 10.71
C TYR A 257 11.52 23.80 12.19
N CYS A 258 11.27 22.59 12.67
CA CYS A 258 11.03 22.31 14.08
C CYS A 258 12.25 22.66 14.92
N THR A 259 13.43 22.25 14.47
CA THR A 259 14.69 22.58 15.14
C THR A 259 14.93 24.09 15.17
N LEU A 260 14.69 24.78 14.06
CA LEU A 260 14.78 26.24 13.98
C LEU A 260 13.76 26.92 14.92
N GLY A 261 12.52 26.45 14.92
CA GLY A 261 11.44 26.97 15.75
C GLY A 261 11.74 26.84 17.24
N ILE A 262 12.31 25.71 17.68
CA ILE A 262 12.72 25.53 19.08
C ILE A 262 13.87 26.47 19.45
N GLN A 263 14.85 26.65 18.55
CA GLN A 263 15.98 27.53 18.82
C GLN A 263 15.58 29.02 18.89
N VAL A 264 14.58 29.43 18.09
CA VAL A 264 14.14 30.84 18.04
C VAL A 264 13.02 31.12 19.04
N PHE A 265 12.08 30.20 19.21
CA PHE A 265 10.85 30.40 19.99
C PHE A 265 10.74 29.54 21.25
N GLY A 266 11.77 28.74 21.56
CA GLY A 266 11.78 27.84 22.70
C GLY A 266 11.65 28.59 24.02
N GLY A 267 10.70 28.17 24.86
CA GLY A 267 10.48 28.73 26.18
C GLY A 267 9.69 30.04 26.21
N ILE A 268 9.25 30.57 25.07
CA ILE A 268 8.48 31.83 25.00
C ILE A 268 7.02 31.63 25.41
N VAL A 269 6.44 30.47 25.06
CA VAL A 269 5.06 30.10 25.42
C VAL A 269 5.10 29.40 26.78
N ASN A 270 5.26 30.17 27.86
CA ASN A 270 5.26 29.66 29.22
C ASN A 270 4.39 30.54 30.13
N ALA A 271 3.90 29.96 31.23
CA ALA A 271 3.03 30.68 32.19
C ALA A 271 3.72 31.87 32.90
N GLY A 272 5.04 32.04 32.73
CA GLY A 272 5.82 33.14 33.28
C GLY A 272 5.95 34.35 32.35
N ASN A 273 5.47 34.28 31.11
CA ASN A 273 5.52 35.37 30.16
C ASN A 273 4.33 36.33 30.35
N SER A 274 4.60 37.60 30.66
CA SER A 274 3.59 38.62 30.94
C SER A 274 2.75 39.01 29.72
N ASP A 275 3.24 38.74 28.52
CA ASP A 275 2.55 39.09 27.26
C ASP A 275 1.65 37.96 26.74
N LEU A 276 1.78 36.75 27.31
CA LEU A 276 0.97 35.58 26.95
C LEU A 276 -0.55 35.75 27.22
N PRO A 277 -1.00 36.39 28.33
CA PRO A 277 -2.44 36.61 28.55
C PRO A 277 -3.09 37.57 27.54
N ASN A 278 -2.29 38.30 26.74
CA ASN A 278 -2.78 39.24 25.74
C ASN A 278 -2.88 38.62 24.33
N THR A 279 -2.61 37.32 24.18
CA THR A 279 -2.66 36.60 22.90
C THR A 279 -3.88 35.69 22.80
N GLU A 280 -4.36 35.46 21.57
CA GLU A 280 -5.52 34.59 21.32
C GLU A 280 -5.22 33.11 21.61
N MET A 281 -3.94 32.76 21.82
CA MET A 281 -3.50 31.42 22.22
C MET A 281 -4.10 30.94 23.55
N VAL A 282 -4.34 31.85 24.50
CA VAL A 282 -4.92 31.51 25.81
C VAL A 282 -6.41 31.24 25.68
N ASP A 283 -7.13 32.06 24.89
CA ASP A 283 -8.57 31.95 24.72
C ASP A 283 -8.98 30.74 23.85
N SER A 284 -8.09 30.30 22.96
CA SER A 284 -8.33 29.19 22.02
C SER A 284 -7.75 27.83 22.48
N ASP A 285 -7.26 27.74 23.73
CA ASP A 285 -6.55 26.55 24.27
C ASP A 285 -5.36 26.09 23.39
N TYR A 286 -4.72 27.01 22.64
CA TYR A 286 -3.60 26.70 21.75
C TYR A 286 -2.24 26.61 22.44
N LEU A 287 -2.22 26.70 23.77
CA LEU A 287 -1.00 26.63 24.58
C LEU A 287 -0.24 25.30 24.39
N LEU A 288 -0.92 24.22 23.99
CA LEU A 288 -0.29 22.93 23.69
C LEU A 288 0.50 22.95 22.36
N PHE A 289 0.12 23.84 21.43
CA PHE A 289 0.74 23.98 20.11
C PHE A 289 1.87 25.01 20.17
N ASN A 290 2.98 24.60 20.80
CA ASN A 290 4.14 25.45 21.02
C ASN A 290 5.45 24.84 20.48
N PHE A 291 6.51 25.65 20.47
CA PHE A 291 7.87 25.25 20.11
C PHE A 291 8.79 25.04 21.32
N ASN A 292 8.24 24.73 22.51
CA ASN A 292 9.06 24.48 23.70
C ASN A 292 9.76 23.13 23.63
N ASP A 293 9.11 22.13 23.03
CA ASP A 293 9.63 20.76 22.87
C ASP A 293 9.51 20.30 21.42
N TYR A 294 10.35 19.34 21.03
CA TYR A 294 10.36 18.80 19.67
C TYR A 294 9.03 18.16 19.23
N PRO A 295 8.37 17.30 20.03
CA PRO A 295 7.08 16.73 19.63
C PRO A 295 5.98 17.78 19.48
N ASN A 296 5.91 18.75 20.41
CA ASN A 296 4.94 19.86 20.35
C ASN A 296 5.20 20.73 19.13
N GLY A 297 6.47 21.03 18.82
CA GLY A 297 6.86 21.77 17.64
C GLY A 297 6.47 21.03 16.35
N MET A 298 6.63 19.70 16.30
CA MET A 298 6.23 18.90 15.15
C MET A 298 4.70 18.92 14.92
N VAL A 299 3.91 18.77 15.98
CA VAL A 299 2.43 18.86 15.90
C VAL A 299 1.99 20.28 15.51
N THR A 300 2.67 21.30 16.03
CA THR A 300 2.41 22.70 15.66
C THR A 300 2.68 22.95 14.18
N LEU A 301 3.81 22.47 13.65
CA LEU A 301 4.10 22.54 12.21
C LEU A 301 3.08 21.76 11.38
N PHE A 302 2.62 20.60 11.85
CA PHE A 302 1.56 19.86 11.19
C PHE A 302 0.27 20.70 11.09
N ASN A 303 -0.14 21.38 12.16
CA ASN A 303 -1.30 22.28 12.13
C ASN A 303 -1.09 23.45 11.14
N LEU A 304 0.12 23.99 11.04
CA LEU A 304 0.45 25.02 10.05
C LEU A 304 0.36 24.50 8.61
N ILE A 305 0.71 23.23 8.34
CA ILE A 305 0.56 22.60 7.01
C ILE A 305 -0.91 22.42 6.64
N VAL A 306 -1.76 22.05 7.60
CA VAL A 306 -3.21 21.85 7.40
C VAL A 306 -3.95 23.19 7.19
N LEU A 307 -3.27 24.33 7.36
CA LEU A 307 -3.78 25.69 7.16
C LEU A 307 -4.95 26.11 8.06
N GLY A 308 -5.26 25.36 9.12
CA GLY A 308 -6.26 25.79 10.10
C GLY A 308 -5.71 26.92 10.97
N ASN A 309 -6.27 28.12 10.94
CA ASN A 309 -5.93 29.24 11.83
C ASN A 309 -4.43 29.61 11.93
N TRP A 310 -3.63 29.35 10.89
CA TRP A 310 -2.17 29.58 10.91
C TRP A 310 -1.76 31.04 11.14
N GLN A 311 -2.64 31.97 10.77
CA GLN A 311 -2.44 33.42 10.95
C GLN A 311 -2.43 33.80 12.43
N ALA A 312 -3.27 33.17 13.26
CA ALA A 312 -3.33 33.43 14.70
C ALA A 312 -2.00 33.06 15.37
N TRP A 313 -1.46 31.86 15.07
CA TRP A 313 -0.13 31.49 15.60
C TRP A 313 0.95 32.47 15.14
N MET A 314 0.96 32.86 13.87
CA MET A 314 1.96 33.79 13.36
C MET A 314 1.90 35.16 14.07
N GLU A 315 0.70 35.71 14.26
CA GLU A 315 0.50 37.00 14.94
C GLU A 315 0.84 36.92 16.42
N ASP A 316 0.42 35.86 17.10
CA ASP A 316 0.68 35.66 18.52
C ASP A 316 2.19 35.44 18.78
N TYR A 317 2.90 34.68 17.94
CA TYR A 317 4.35 34.56 18.06
C TYR A 317 5.07 35.89 17.77
N ALA A 318 4.56 36.72 16.86
CA ALA A 318 5.12 38.05 16.60
C ALA A 318 4.90 39.01 17.78
N LYS A 319 3.75 38.95 18.45
CA LYS A 319 3.47 39.68 19.71
C LYS A 319 4.41 39.22 20.83
N LEU A 320 4.58 37.91 20.98
CA LEU A 320 5.40 37.30 22.05
C LEU A 320 6.91 37.54 21.89
N THR A 321 7.42 37.62 20.66
CA THR A 321 8.84 37.93 20.41
C THR A 321 9.11 39.43 20.34
N GLY A 322 8.06 40.23 20.04
CA GLY A 322 8.16 41.65 19.78
C GLY A 322 8.91 42.01 18.49
N THR A 323 9.16 41.05 17.59
CA THR A 323 9.98 41.26 16.40
C THR A 323 9.27 40.89 15.10
N VAL A 324 9.42 41.73 14.07
CA VAL A 324 8.85 41.51 12.73
C VAL A 324 9.53 40.33 12.02
N TRP A 325 10.75 39.96 12.40
CA TRP A 325 11.47 38.82 11.83
C TRP A 325 10.78 37.48 12.08
N THR A 326 9.89 37.40 13.07
CA THR A 326 9.05 36.22 13.30
C THR A 326 8.14 35.91 12.10
N TYR A 327 7.60 36.92 11.43
CA TYR A 327 6.80 36.73 10.21
C TYR A 327 7.58 36.02 9.10
N ALA A 328 8.89 36.29 8.99
CA ALA A 328 9.72 35.66 7.96
C ALA A 328 9.77 34.13 8.11
N TYR A 329 9.81 33.61 9.34
CA TYR A 329 9.78 32.17 9.62
C TYR A 329 8.47 31.51 9.15
N PHE A 330 7.32 32.08 9.52
CA PHE A 330 6.01 31.52 9.15
C PHE A 330 5.73 31.65 7.65
N VAL A 331 6.07 32.80 7.05
CA VAL A 331 5.91 33.01 5.60
C VAL A 331 6.84 32.09 4.82
N SER A 332 8.12 31.94 5.20
CA SER A 332 9.03 31.03 4.50
C SER A 332 8.58 29.57 4.60
N PHE A 333 8.05 29.15 5.76
CA PHE A 333 7.47 27.82 5.93
C PHE A 333 6.26 27.61 5.03
N TYR A 334 5.35 28.58 4.96
CA TYR A 334 4.17 28.52 4.10
C TYR A 334 4.57 28.41 2.61
N LEU A 335 5.52 29.22 2.15
CA LEU A 335 5.97 29.19 0.75
C LEU A 335 6.59 27.84 0.37
N ILE A 336 7.48 27.31 1.22
CA ILE A 336 8.21 26.06 0.92
C ILE A 336 7.28 24.85 1.08
N THR A 337 6.54 24.76 2.17
CA THR A 337 5.78 23.54 2.46
C THR A 337 4.42 23.53 1.78
N VAL A 338 3.66 24.62 1.88
CA VAL A 338 2.28 24.66 1.38
C VAL A 338 2.25 24.95 -0.12
N LEU A 339 2.89 26.03 -0.58
CA LEU A 339 2.80 26.40 -2.00
C LEU A 339 3.63 25.51 -2.91
N LEU A 340 4.78 25.00 -2.44
CA LEU A 340 5.65 24.16 -3.24
C LEU A 340 5.39 22.67 -2.98
N LEU A 341 5.66 22.18 -1.75
CA LEU A 341 5.65 20.73 -1.50
C LEU A 341 4.26 20.09 -1.50
N LEU A 342 3.24 20.71 -0.87
CA LEU A 342 1.88 20.17 -0.91
C LEU A 342 1.31 20.19 -2.34
N ASN A 343 1.52 21.26 -3.09
CA ASN A 343 1.08 21.33 -4.49
C ASN A 343 1.79 20.29 -5.37
N LEU A 344 3.07 20.01 -5.11
CA LEU A 344 3.80 18.93 -5.77
C LEU A 344 3.20 17.55 -5.42
N ILE A 345 2.86 17.31 -4.16
CA ILE A 345 2.18 16.08 -3.74
C ILE A 345 0.82 15.93 -4.43
N VAL A 346 0.02 17.00 -4.49
CA VAL A 346 -1.27 17.00 -5.17
C VAL A 346 -1.11 16.68 -6.65
N ALA A 347 -0.15 17.31 -7.33
CA ALA A 347 0.15 17.03 -8.74
C ALA A 347 0.54 15.56 -8.96
N PHE A 348 1.42 15.02 -8.12
CA PHE A 348 1.84 13.62 -8.18
C PHE A 348 0.68 12.64 -7.97
N VAL A 349 -0.17 12.89 -6.95
CA VAL A 349 -1.33 12.03 -6.68
C VAL A 349 -2.30 12.03 -7.85
N LEU A 350 -2.55 13.19 -8.48
CA LEU A 350 -3.40 13.29 -9.65
C LEU A 350 -2.81 12.52 -10.84
N GLU A 351 -1.53 12.71 -11.14
CA GLU A 351 -0.84 11.99 -12.22
C GLU A 351 -0.88 10.48 -12.02
N ALA A 352 -0.61 10.01 -10.80
CA ALA A 352 -0.62 8.60 -10.49
C ALA A 352 -2.04 8.00 -10.50
N PHE A 353 -3.05 8.79 -10.12
CA PHE A 353 -4.46 8.38 -10.24
C PHE A 353 -4.93 8.30 -11.69
N PHE A 354 -4.54 9.25 -12.54
CA PHE A 354 -4.85 9.20 -13.98
C PHE A 354 -4.17 8.01 -14.67
N ALA A 355 -2.90 7.76 -14.37
CA ALA A 355 -2.17 6.60 -14.89
C ALA A 355 -2.87 5.28 -14.54
N GLU A 356 -3.44 5.15 -13.35
CA GLU A 356 -4.19 3.94 -13.00
C GLU A 356 -5.57 3.88 -13.66
N LEU A 357 -6.29 5.00 -13.75
CA LEU A 357 -7.57 5.03 -14.48
C LEU A 357 -7.41 4.60 -15.94
N GLU A 358 -6.30 4.98 -16.60
CA GLU A 358 -5.96 4.54 -17.95
C GLU A 358 -5.72 3.02 -18.02
N ILE A 359 -5.16 2.41 -16.97
CA ILE A 359 -4.93 0.96 -16.89
C ILE A 359 -6.24 0.19 -16.64
N GLU A 360 -7.15 0.70 -15.82
CA GLU A 360 -8.41 0.02 -15.47
C GLU A 360 -9.51 0.16 -16.53
N CYS A 361 -9.49 1.23 -17.33
CA CYS A 361 -10.47 1.50 -18.39
C CYS A 361 -9.82 1.50 -19.80
N PRO A 362 -9.28 0.37 -20.30
CA PRO A 362 -8.75 0.32 -21.67
C PRO A 362 -9.84 0.41 -22.76
N GLU A 363 -11.13 0.32 -22.41
CA GLU A 363 -12.22 0.05 -23.36
C GLU A 363 -12.82 1.26 -24.11
N ASP A 364 -12.44 2.52 -23.84
CA ASP A 364 -13.05 3.66 -24.53
C ASP A 364 -12.27 4.17 -25.76
N GLU A 365 -11.03 3.72 -25.99
CA GLU A 365 -10.25 4.15 -27.16
C GLU A 365 -10.33 3.21 -28.38
N GLU A 366 -10.66 1.94 -28.21
CA GLU A 366 -10.73 0.99 -29.34
C GLU A 366 -12.02 1.11 -30.16
N GLU A 367 -13.17 1.46 -29.56
CA GLU A 367 -14.42 1.67 -30.31
C GLU A 367 -14.36 2.87 -31.27
N ASN A 368 -13.52 3.87 -30.97
CA ASN A 368 -13.39 5.06 -31.82
C ASN A 368 -12.40 4.88 -33.00
N LYS A 369 -11.53 3.87 -32.95
CA LYS A 369 -10.62 3.52 -34.07
C LYS A 369 -11.24 2.49 -35.02
N GLY A 370 -12.07 1.57 -34.55
CA GLY A 370 -12.74 0.56 -35.39
C GLY A 370 -13.77 1.10 -36.40
N THR A 371 -14.30 2.30 -36.15
CA THR A 371 -15.35 2.89 -37.01
C THR A 371 -14.79 3.71 -38.18
N ARG A 372 -13.50 4.10 -38.17
CA ARG A 372 -12.90 4.90 -39.25
C ARG A 372 -12.34 4.10 -40.42
N THR A 373 -12.09 2.79 -40.28
CA THR A 373 -11.38 2.00 -41.31
C THR A 373 -12.29 1.15 -42.21
N ARG A 374 -13.61 1.13 -42.00
CA ARG A 374 -14.56 0.32 -42.79
C ARG A 374 -15.37 1.08 -43.85
N GLY A 375 -15.14 2.39 -44.04
CA GLY A 375 -15.84 3.23 -45.01
C GLY A 375 -14.97 3.64 -46.20
N GLY A 376 -14.51 2.70 -47.02
CA GLY A 376 -13.60 3.09 -48.12
C GLY A 376 -13.26 2.00 -49.13
N ARG A 377 -14.20 1.15 -49.52
CA ARG A 377 -14.04 0.31 -50.73
C ARG A 377 -15.40 -0.15 -51.25
N ARG A 378 -16.07 0.71 -52.00
CA ARG A 378 -17.13 0.33 -52.95
C ARG A 378 -17.14 1.29 -54.14
N ASN A 379 -17.05 0.68 -55.32
CA ASN A 379 -17.38 1.15 -56.67
C ASN A 379 -16.53 2.27 -57.28
N VAL A 380 -15.78 1.92 -58.35
CA VAL A 380 -16.10 2.36 -59.72
C VAL A 380 -15.76 1.20 -60.66
N GLY A 381 -16.67 0.91 -61.60
CA GLY A 381 -16.51 -0.12 -62.63
C GLY A 381 -15.79 0.39 -63.87
#